data_AF-A0A7N6BY56-F1
#
_entry.id   AF-A0A7N6BY56-F1
#
_cell.length_a   1.000
_cell.length_b   1.000
_cell.length_c   1.000
_cell.angle_alpha   90.00
_cell.angle_beta   90.00
_cell.angle_gamma   90.00
#
_symmetry.space_group_name_H-M   'P 1'
#
loop_
_entity.id
_entity.type
_entity.pdbx_description
1 polymer ?
#
loop_
_entity_poly.entity_id
_entity_poly.type
_entity_poly.pdbx_seq_one_letter_code
_entity_poly.pdbx_strand_id
1 'polypeptide(L)'
;MRRVYPLWMRAVSLLLLLQTATSMVMLPNSTSWQKTLDKYLDEDGDWWEAKQRGKRAITDSDAQLILDLHNKLRGQVYPPASNMEYMVWDTELERTAEEWAETCLWEHGPAGLLPQIGQNLGAHWGWYRPPTFHVQAWYDEVKDYSFPYPQECNPYCPLRCSGPVCTHYTQLVWATSSRIGCAINLCYNMNVWGQIWAKAVYLVCNYSPKGNWWGHAPYKHGTPCSACPPSYGGGCKDNLCYKGTVCVCKTDTEENNFIEPEAPRTPQKPRPEPPNLPAPVPTNIERTFCLLVSAQLVTCDTKLRDQCKGTPCNRYECPAGCLDATGKVVGTVYYEMQSSICRAGLHAGVIDNDGGWMDVTRQGRKEFFIKSNKNGVPSLGKYQSANSFTVSRVTVKAITCETTVAQLCPYEKPAKHCPRLYCPRSCSEENPHISRVIGTRIYSDKSSICRAAVHAGVIRNDVGGYIDVITAIYLYYTKHRLNVKTFTV
;
A
#
# COMPACT_ATOMS: atom_id res chain seq x y z
N MET A 1 22.39 -38.09 -75.99
CA MET A 1 21.00 -37.58 -76.11
C MET A 1 20.75 -36.60 -74.96
N ARG A 2 20.69 -35.30 -75.24
CA ARG A 2 20.38 -34.26 -74.23
C ARG A 2 18.87 -34.25 -73.99
N ARG A 3 18.42 -34.57 -72.77
CA ARG A 3 17.00 -34.50 -72.37
C ARG A 3 16.57 -33.03 -72.32
N VAL A 4 15.73 -32.64 -73.27
CA VAL A 4 14.97 -31.39 -73.27
C VAL A 4 13.84 -31.56 -72.26
N TYR A 5 13.88 -30.83 -71.14
CA TYR A 5 12.73 -30.73 -70.25
C TYR A 5 11.71 -29.76 -70.87
N PRO A 6 10.43 -30.14 -71.01
CA PRO A 6 9.44 -29.31 -71.68
C PRO A 6 9.09 -28.08 -70.84
N LEU A 7 9.04 -26.92 -71.51
CA LEU A 7 8.72 -25.60 -70.95
C LEU A 7 7.39 -25.55 -70.16
N TRP A 8 6.50 -26.52 -70.38
CA TRP A 8 5.19 -26.59 -69.75
C TRP A 8 5.23 -26.93 -68.24
N MET A 9 6.24 -27.68 -67.78
CA MET A 9 6.37 -28.04 -66.35
C MET A 9 6.71 -26.85 -65.44
N ARG A 10 7.28 -25.76 -66.01
CA ARG A 10 7.52 -24.51 -65.28
C ARG A 10 6.26 -23.65 -65.17
N ALA A 11 5.33 -23.74 -66.11
CA ALA A 11 4.07 -23.01 -66.08
C ALA A 11 3.06 -23.61 -65.07
N VAL A 12 3.03 -24.94 -64.93
CA VAL A 12 2.13 -25.62 -63.97
C VAL A 12 2.54 -25.36 -62.52
N SER A 13 3.84 -25.23 -62.23
CA SER A 13 4.33 -24.89 -60.88
C SER A 13 4.01 -23.44 -60.48
N LEU A 14 3.90 -22.51 -61.45
CA LEU A 14 3.51 -21.12 -61.19
C LEU A 14 1.99 -20.95 -61.04
N LEU A 15 1.17 -21.79 -61.70
CA LEU A 15 -0.29 -21.78 -61.56
C LEU A 15 -0.77 -22.43 -60.25
N LEU A 16 -0.06 -23.44 -59.74
CA LEU A 16 -0.34 -24.03 -58.42
C LEU A 16 0.08 -23.14 -57.24
N LEU A 17 0.99 -22.18 -57.46
CA LEU A 17 1.36 -21.17 -56.47
C LEU A 17 0.43 -19.93 -56.47
N LEU A 18 -0.42 -19.76 -57.49
CA LEU A 18 -1.43 -18.69 -57.53
C LEU A 18 -2.83 -19.13 -57.05
N GLN A 19 -3.13 -20.42 -56.93
CA GLN A 19 -4.42 -20.90 -56.38
C GLN A 19 -4.43 -21.08 -54.85
N THR A 20 -3.28 -21.06 -54.17
CA THR A 20 -3.22 -21.10 -52.70
C THR A 20 -3.32 -19.71 -52.04
N ALA A 21 -3.56 -18.64 -52.81
CA ALA A 21 -3.60 -17.27 -52.31
C ALA A 21 -5.01 -16.65 -52.23
N THR A 22 -6.09 -17.38 -52.55
CA THR A 22 -7.45 -16.80 -52.59
C THR A 22 -8.53 -17.63 -51.90
N SER A 23 -8.22 -18.25 -50.77
CA SER A 23 -9.26 -18.67 -49.81
C SER A 23 -9.05 -17.95 -48.49
N MET A 24 -9.49 -16.69 -48.50
CA MET A 24 -9.80 -15.92 -47.30
C MET A 24 -10.73 -16.75 -46.40
N VAL A 25 -10.21 -17.11 -45.23
CA VAL A 25 -10.73 -16.66 -43.94
C VAL A 25 -12.23 -16.34 -43.96
N MET A 26 -13.06 -17.33 -43.67
CA MET A 26 -14.37 -17.09 -43.07
C MET A 26 -14.27 -17.49 -41.60
N LEU A 27 -13.79 -16.56 -40.77
CA LEU A 27 -13.90 -16.66 -39.32
C LEU A 27 -15.36 -16.36 -38.92
N PRO A 28 -15.96 -17.14 -38.00
CA PRO A 28 -17.29 -16.82 -37.50
C PRO A 28 -17.24 -15.52 -36.70
N ASN A 29 -17.98 -14.54 -37.21
CA ASN A 29 -18.53 -13.34 -36.58
C ASN A 29 -18.04 -13.05 -35.14
N SER A 30 -16.92 -12.34 -35.03
CA SER A 30 -16.40 -11.90 -33.73
C SER A 30 -16.80 -10.47 -33.40
N THR A 31 -18.10 -10.27 -33.20
CA THR A 31 -18.63 -9.00 -32.72
C THR A 31 -18.13 -8.65 -31.30
N SER A 32 -17.58 -9.62 -30.56
CA SER A 32 -16.90 -9.41 -29.27
C SER A 32 -15.46 -8.88 -29.40
N TRP A 33 -14.72 -9.24 -30.47
CA TRP A 33 -13.33 -8.82 -30.66
C TRP A 33 -13.23 -7.35 -31.09
N GLN A 34 -14.10 -6.90 -31.99
CA GLN A 34 -14.13 -5.50 -32.43
C GLN A 34 -14.51 -4.55 -31.27
N LYS A 35 -15.56 -4.87 -30.51
CA LYS A 35 -15.96 -4.13 -29.30
C LYS A 35 -14.88 -4.04 -28.22
N THR A 36 -13.96 -5.00 -28.17
CA THR A 36 -12.87 -5.02 -27.19
C THR A 36 -11.62 -4.33 -27.72
N LEU A 37 -11.38 -4.38 -29.03
CA LEU A 37 -10.29 -3.65 -29.68
C LEU A 37 -10.55 -2.14 -29.69
N ASP A 38 -11.81 -1.72 -29.86
CA ASP A 38 -12.27 -0.32 -29.72
C ASP A 38 -12.11 0.23 -28.30
N LYS A 39 -11.93 -0.63 -27.28
CA LYS A 39 -11.61 -0.17 -25.91
C LYS A 39 -10.16 0.35 -25.81
N TYR A 40 -9.30 -0.08 -26.73
CA TYR A 40 -7.85 0.19 -26.77
C TYR A 40 -7.40 0.95 -28.02
N LEU A 41 -8.28 1.19 -28.99
CA LEU A 41 -8.09 2.08 -30.15
C LEU A 41 -9.02 3.28 -29.95
N ASP A 42 -8.47 4.51 -29.97
CA ASP A 42 -9.30 5.72 -30.04
C ASP A 42 -9.94 5.81 -31.45
N GLU A 43 -11.09 6.50 -31.57
CA GLU A 43 -11.92 6.59 -32.79
C GLU A 43 -11.22 7.16 -34.03
N ASP A 44 -10.02 7.74 -33.89
CA ASP A 44 -9.24 8.29 -34.98
C ASP A 44 -7.86 7.61 -35.01
N GLY A 45 -7.60 6.80 -36.03
CA GLY A 45 -6.42 5.93 -36.17
C GLY A 45 -5.06 6.62 -36.38
N ASP A 46 -4.77 7.71 -35.66
CA ASP A 46 -3.52 8.47 -35.74
C ASP A 46 -2.72 8.39 -34.42
N TRP A 47 -1.48 7.90 -34.49
CA TRP A 47 -0.55 7.80 -33.36
C TRP A 47 0.54 8.87 -33.48
N TRP A 48 0.33 10.06 -32.88
CA TRP A 48 1.40 10.90 -32.30
C TRP A 48 0.94 12.11 -31.44
N GLU A 49 -0.34 12.25 -31.08
CA GLU A 49 -0.69 13.19 -30.00
C GLU A 49 -0.76 12.47 -28.66
N ALA A 50 -0.01 12.99 -27.69
CA ALA A 50 0.16 12.44 -26.35
C ALA A 50 -1.16 11.90 -25.76
N LYS A 51 -1.17 10.59 -25.46
CA LYS A 51 -2.20 9.88 -24.69
C LYS A 51 -2.83 10.85 -23.68
N GLN A 52 -4.13 11.13 -23.82
CA GLN A 52 -4.89 11.98 -22.91
C GLN A 52 -4.56 11.58 -21.45
N ARG A 53 -3.92 12.49 -20.72
CA ARG A 53 -3.45 12.29 -19.34
C ARG A 53 -4.62 11.98 -18.42
N GLY A 54 -4.91 10.69 -18.20
CA GLY A 54 -5.98 10.24 -17.31
C GLY A 54 -6.36 8.75 -17.36
N LYS A 55 -5.84 7.93 -18.28
CA LYS A 55 -6.17 6.49 -18.38
C LYS A 55 -5.03 5.65 -17.78
N ARG A 56 -5.31 4.87 -16.72
CA ARG A 56 -4.34 3.96 -16.06
C ARG A 56 -3.73 2.96 -17.06
N ALA A 57 -2.47 2.57 -16.86
CA ALA A 57 -1.81 1.52 -17.67
C ALA A 57 -2.43 0.12 -17.53
N ILE A 58 -3.18 -0.12 -16.46
CA ILE A 58 -3.95 -1.35 -16.25
C ILE A 58 -5.36 -0.96 -15.81
N THR A 59 -6.37 -1.73 -16.24
CA THR A 59 -7.74 -1.46 -15.80
C THR A 59 -7.93 -1.88 -14.35
N ASP A 60 -8.82 -1.21 -13.60
CA ASP A 60 -9.13 -1.56 -12.20
C ASP A 60 -9.54 -3.03 -12.06
N SER A 61 -10.30 -3.55 -13.03
CA SER A 61 -10.70 -4.95 -13.09
C SER A 61 -9.49 -5.89 -13.23
N ASP A 62 -8.57 -5.58 -14.13
CA ASP A 62 -7.36 -6.39 -14.35
C ASP A 62 -6.43 -6.35 -13.14
N ALA A 63 -6.25 -5.17 -12.53
CA ALA A 63 -5.48 -5.00 -11.31
C ALA A 63 -6.04 -5.86 -10.16
N GLN A 64 -7.37 -5.86 -10.00
CA GLN A 64 -8.05 -6.68 -9.00
C GLN A 64 -7.88 -8.18 -9.29
N LEU A 65 -8.03 -8.61 -10.55
CA LEU A 65 -7.83 -10.00 -10.95
C LEU A 65 -6.39 -10.49 -10.68
N ILE A 66 -5.39 -9.65 -10.95
CA ILE A 66 -4.00 -9.93 -10.61
C ILE A 66 -3.84 -10.09 -9.09
N LEU A 67 -4.34 -9.13 -8.30
CA LEU A 67 -4.22 -9.15 -6.85
C LEU A 67 -4.90 -10.37 -6.22
N ASP A 68 -6.12 -10.67 -6.65
CA ASP A 68 -6.90 -11.80 -6.15
C ASP A 68 -6.22 -13.13 -6.48
N LEU A 69 -5.69 -13.27 -7.70
CA LEU A 69 -4.94 -14.47 -8.09
C LEU A 69 -3.65 -14.62 -7.28
N HIS A 70 -2.90 -13.53 -7.04
CA HIS A 70 -1.72 -13.58 -6.16
C HIS A 70 -2.08 -14.07 -4.77
N ASN A 71 -3.09 -13.49 -4.12
CA ASN A 71 -3.50 -13.89 -2.78
C ASN A 71 -4.02 -15.33 -2.75
N LYS A 72 -4.84 -15.74 -3.73
CA LYS A 72 -5.33 -17.12 -3.86
C LYS A 72 -4.17 -18.12 -3.92
N LEU A 73 -3.19 -17.88 -4.79
CA LEU A 73 -2.04 -18.76 -4.99
C LEU A 73 -1.14 -18.80 -3.75
N ARG A 74 -0.90 -17.64 -3.11
CA ARG A 74 -0.14 -17.53 -1.85
C ARG A 74 -0.76 -18.33 -0.71
N GLY A 75 -2.09 -18.40 -0.64
CA GLY A 75 -2.82 -19.18 0.36
C GLY A 75 -2.84 -20.70 0.10
N GLN A 76 -2.37 -21.14 -1.08
CA GLN A 76 -2.44 -22.53 -1.56
C GLN A 76 -1.06 -23.18 -1.74
N VAL A 77 0.01 -22.52 -1.28
CA VAL A 77 1.38 -23.03 -1.44
C VAL A 77 1.60 -24.33 -0.68
N TYR A 78 2.48 -25.17 -1.23
CA TYR A 78 2.99 -26.36 -0.56
C TYR A 78 4.53 -26.32 -0.55
N PRO A 79 5.19 -26.59 0.60
CA PRO A 79 4.59 -26.88 1.92
C PRO A 79 3.87 -25.64 2.52
N PRO A 80 2.96 -25.82 3.50
CA PRO A 80 2.14 -24.70 3.99
C PRO A 80 2.99 -23.62 4.66
N ALA A 81 2.58 -22.37 4.47
CA ALA A 81 3.29 -21.19 4.96
C ALA A 81 2.66 -20.64 6.25
N SER A 82 3.46 -20.53 7.31
CA SER A 82 3.01 -20.03 8.62
C SER A 82 2.94 -18.51 8.74
N ASN A 83 3.61 -17.78 7.85
CA ASN A 83 3.79 -16.33 7.94
C ASN A 83 3.45 -15.56 6.66
N MET A 84 2.66 -16.15 5.75
CA MET A 84 2.36 -15.56 4.45
C MET A 84 1.50 -14.31 4.58
N GLU A 85 2.00 -13.13 4.21
CA GLU A 85 1.25 -11.88 4.33
C GLU A 85 0.23 -11.70 3.18
N TYR A 86 -0.94 -11.15 3.49
CA TYR A 86 -1.90 -10.73 2.47
C TYR A 86 -1.34 -9.57 1.65
N MET A 87 -1.37 -9.68 0.32
CA MET A 87 -0.95 -8.62 -0.59
C MET A 87 -2.06 -7.60 -0.82
N VAL A 88 -1.70 -6.32 -0.87
CA VAL A 88 -2.57 -5.22 -1.28
C VAL A 88 -2.01 -4.51 -2.51
N TRP A 89 -2.89 -3.88 -3.29
CA TRP A 89 -2.45 -3.07 -4.43
C TRP A 89 -1.78 -1.78 -3.97
N ASP A 90 -0.69 -1.39 -4.63
CA ASP A 90 0.06 -0.17 -4.37
C ASP A 90 0.22 0.64 -5.66
N THR A 91 -0.39 1.82 -5.69
CA THR A 91 -0.45 2.67 -6.88
C THR A 91 0.91 3.26 -7.27
N GLU A 92 1.85 3.38 -6.33
CA GLU A 92 3.20 3.87 -6.64
C GLU A 92 4.05 2.78 -7.30
N LEU A 93 3.86 1.52 -6.88
CA LEU A 93 4.45 0.36 -7.57
C LEU A 93 3.88 0.20 -8.99
N GLU A 94 2.58 0.44 -9.19
CA GLU A 94 1.94 0.48 -10.52
C GLU A 94 2.56 1.57 -11.40
N ARG A 95 2.67 2.80 -10.88
CA ARG A 95 3.23 3.93 -11.62
C ARG A 95 4.67 3.66 -12.09
N THR A 96 5.49 3.09 -11.21
CA THR A 96 6.88 2.73 -11.56
C THR A 96 6.95 1.52 -12.51
N ALA A 97 5.98 0.61 -12.45
CA ALA A 97 5.86 -0.47 -13.41
C ALA A 97 5.44 0.05 -14.79
N GLU A 98 4.55 1.06 -14.85
CA GLU A 98 4.11 1.73 -16.08
C GLU A 98 5.29 2.41 -16.77
N GLU A 99 6.04 3.24 -16.04
CA GLU A 99 7.26 3.88 -16.57
C GLU A 99 8.25 2.87 -17.17
N TRP A 100 8.37 1.68 -16.59
CA TRP A 100 9.25 0.63 -17.11
C TRP A 100 8.63 -0.11 -18.31
N ALA A 101 7.34 -0.45 -18.26
CA ALA A 101 6.64 -1.13 -19.34
C ALA A 101 6.62 -0.30 -20.64
N GLU A 102 6.56 1.03 -20.51
CA GLU A 102 6.64 1.98 -21.63
C GLU A 102 7.97 1.93 -22.39
N THR A 103 9.05 1.48 -21.76
CA THR A 103 10.36 1.35 -22.43
C THR A 103 10.38 0.24 -23.47
N CYS A 104 9.49 -0.75 -23.38
CA CYS A 104 9.48 -1.93 -24.24
C CYS A 104 10.81 -2.69 -24.29
N LEU A 105 11.59 -2.60 -23.21
CA LEU A 105 12.83 -3.35 -23.02
C LEU A 105 12.54 -4.62 -22.22
N TRP A 106 12.88 -5.79 -22.79
CA TRP A 106 12.76 -7.08 -22.11
C TRP A 106 13.90 -7.33 -21.12
N GLU A 107 14.01 -6.46 -20.12
CA GLU A 107 15.00 -6.50 -19.06
C GLU A 107 14.40 -5.96 -17.75
N HIS A 108 15.02 -6.29 -16.62
CA HIS A 108 14.62 -5.73 -15.33
C HIS A 108 15.08 -4.29 -15.17
N GLY A 109 14.24 -3.44 -14.57
CA GLY A 109 14.63 -2.07 -14.24
C GLY A 109 13.54 -1.18 -13.66
N PRO A 110 13.82 0.12 -13.48
CA PRO A 110 15.13 0.74 -13.68
C PRO A 110 16.13 0.29 -12.60
N ALA A 111 17.42 0.19 -12.95
CA ALA A 111 18.47 -0.37 -12.10
C ALA A 111 18.56 0.27 -10.69
N GLY A 112 18.23 1.56 -10.56
CA GLY A 112 18.23 2.26 -9.27
C GLY A 112 17.12 1.83 -8.30
N LEU A 113 16.03 1.22 -8.80
CA LEU A 113 14.91 0.76 -7.98
C LEU A 113 15.02 -0.72 -7.60
N LEU A 114 15.63 -1.56 -8.44
CA LEU A 114 15.77 -3.01 -8.22
C LEU A 114 16.43 -3.45 -6.90
N PRO A 115 17.26 -2.63 -6.21
CA PRO A 115 17.73 -2.96 -4.86
C PRO A 115 16.62 -2.89 -3.79
N GLN A 116 15.56 -2.12 -4.04
CA GLN A 116 14.50 -1.82 -3.06
C GLN A 116 13.18 -2.56 -3.34
N ILE A 117 12.92 -2.91 -4.60
CA ILE A 117 11.70 -3.60 -5.04
C ILE A 117 12.01 -4.95 -5.69
N GLY A 118 11.06 -5.88 -5.61
CA GLY A 118 11.02 -7.07 -6.46
C GLY A 118 10.36 -6.73 -7.80
N GLN A 119 10.63 -7.50 -8.85
CA GLN A 119 10.01 -7.31 -10.16
C GLN A 119 9.86 -8.64 -10.90
N ASN A 120 8.65 -8.92 -11.41
CA ASN A 120 8.40 -10.00 -12.35
C ASN A 120 7.97 -9.40 -13.69
N LEU A 121 8.43 -10.02 -14.77
CA LEU A 121 8.17 -9.60 -16.15
C LEU A 121 7.43 -10.72 -16.88
N GLY A 122 6.47 -10.34 -17.72
CA GLY A 122 5.70 -11.28 -18.53
C GLY A 122 5.44 -10.67 -19.90
N ALA A 123 5.72 -11.41 -20.96
CA ALA A 123 5.44 -10.95 -22.32
C ALA A 123 4.72 -12.05 -23.09
N HIS A 124 3.74 -11.68 -23.90
CA HIS A 124 3.16 -12.56 -24.91
C HIS A 124 2.89 -11.77 -26.18
N TRP A 125 2.73 -12.48 -27.29
CA TRP A 125 2.39 -11.89 -28.58
C TRP A 125 1.41 -12.82 -29.31
N GLY A 126 0.66 -12.29 -30.27
CA GLY A 126 -0.36 -13.04 -30.99
C GLY A 126 -1.69 -13.10 -30.23
N TRP A 127 -2.14 -14.30 -29.87
CA TRP A 127 -3.44 -14.51 -29.24
C TRP A 127 -3.55 -13.78 -27.90
N TYR A 128 -4.71 -13.16 -27.66
CA TYR A 128 -5.01 -12.50 -26.39
C TYR A 128 -4.86 -13.46 -25.21
N ARG A 129 -4.17 -12.99 -24.17
CA ARG A 129 -4.11 -13.63 -22.87
C ARG A 129 -4.52 -12.62 -21.80
N PRO A 130 -5.39 -12.99 -20.84
CA PRO A 130 -5.67 -12.11 -19.71
C PRO A 130 -4.41 -11.93 -18.86
N PRO A 131 -4.27 -10.85 -18.09
CA PRO A 131 -3.07 -10.60 -17.28
C PRO A 131 -2.78 -11.72 -16.26
N THR A 132 -3.82 -12.40 -15.81
CA THR A 132 -3.75 -13.59 -14.94
C THR A 132 -2.99 -14.76 -15.58
N PHE A 133 -2.89 -14.83 -16.91
CA PHE A 133 -2.09 -15.83 -17.60
C PHE A 133 -0.61 -15.77 -17.20
N HIS A 134 -0.05 -14.57 -17.15
CA HIS A 134 1.36 -14.37 -16.77
C HIS A 134 1.59 -14.69 -15.29
N VAL A 135 0.64 -14.30 -14.42
CA VAL A 135 0.69 -14.63 -12.99
C VAL A 135 0.66 -16.15 -12.77
N GLN A 136 -0.19 -16.87 -13.50
CA GLN A 136 -0.22 -18.33 -13.44
C GLN A 136 1.07 -18.94 -13.98
N ALA A 137 1.60 -18.44 -15.10
CA ALA A 137 2.86 -18.91 -15.66
C ALA A 137 4.04 -18.73 -14.69
N TRP A 138 4.10 -17.60 -13.97
CA TRP A 138 5.08 -17.39 -12.89
C TRP A 138 4.88 -18.37 -11.74
N TYR A 139 3.64 -18.69 -11.37
CA TYR A 139 3.36 -19.66 -10.30
C TYR A 139 3.73 -21.09 -10.70
N ASP A 140 3.49 -21.47 -11.96
CA ASP A 140 3.71 -22.81 -12.49
C ASP A 140 5.20 -23.24 -12.45
N GLU A 141 6.13 -22.30 -12.23
CA GLU A 141 7.54 -22.63 -11.92
C GLU A 141 7.68 -23.45 -10.63
N VAL A 142 6.65 -23.49 -9.77
CA VAL A 142 6.60 -24.36 -8.58
C VAL A 142 6.89 -25.83 -8.90
N LYS A 143 6.54 -26.30 -10.10
CA LYS A 143 6.80 -27.68 -10.55
C LYS A 143 8.29 -28.02 -10.61
N ASP A 144 9.12 -27.00 -10.80
CA ASP A 144 10.57 -27.08 -10.95
C ASP A 144 11.31 -26.58 -9.70
N TYR A 145 10.57 -26.08 -8.71
CA TYR A 145 11.11 -25.52 -7.48
C TYR A 145 10.99 -26.52 -6.32
N SER A 146 12.07 -26.68 -5.54
CA SER A 146 12.04 -27.43 -4.29
C SER A 146 12.21 -26.50 -3.09
N PHE A 147 11.26 -26.55 -2.14
CA PHE A 147 11.29 -25.72 -0.94
C PHE A 147 12.45 -26.12 0.00
N PRO A 148 13.31 -25.18 0.43
CA PRO A 148 14.37 -25.46 1.38
C PRO A 148 13.83 -25.48 2.81
N TYR A 149 13.87 -26.64 3.46
CA TYR A 149 13.42 -26.73 4.85
C TYR A 149 14.46 -26.14 5.82
N PRO A 150 14.05 -25.71 7.04
CA PRO A 150 14.94 -25.06 7.99
C PRO A 150 16.24 -25.80 8.30
N GLN A 151 16.21 -27.13 8.32
CA GLN A 151 17.39 -27.98 8.55
C GLN A 151 18.43 -27.92 7.42
N GLU A 152 18.05 -27.47 6.23
CA GLU A 152 18.92 -27.32 5.07
C GLU A 152 19.50 -25.89 4.98
N CYS A 153 19.02 -24.97 5.82
CA CYS A 153 19.43 -23.58 5.85
C CYS A 153 20.56 -23.35 6.88
N ASN A 154 21.81 -23.59 6.49
CA ASN A 154 22.97 -23.32 7.35
C ASN A 154 24.25 -22.98 6.54
N PRO A 155 24.78 -21.74 6.58
CA PRO A 155 24.16 -20.51 7.11
C PRO A 155 23.11 -19.90 6.16
N TYR A 156 23.01 -20.44 4.93
CA TYR A 156 22.13 -19.98 3.87
C TYR A 156 21.24 -21.13 3.39
N CYS A 157 20.01 -20.82 2.99
CA CYS A 157 19.12 -21.78 2.33
C CYS A 157 19.54 -22.02 0.87
N PRO A 158 19.57 -23.28 0.40
CA PRO A 158 19.84 -23.58 -1.01
C PRO A 158 18.66 -23.17 -1.89
N LEU A 159 18.94 -22.55 -3.04
CA LEU A 159 17.96 -22.39 -4.12
C LEU A 159 18.01 -23.64 -5.00
N ARG A 160 16.96 -24.46 -4.95
CA ARG A 160 16.83 -25.66 -5.79
C ARG A 160 15.79 -25.43 -6.88
N CYS A 161 16.28 -25.25 -8.10
CA CYS A 161 15.47 -25.07 -9.29
C CYS A 161 15.97 -26.04 -10.36
N SER A 162 15.12 -26.95 -10.84
CA SER A 162 15.42 -27.86 -11.95
C SER A 162 15.07 -27.27 -13.32
N GLY A 163 14.27 -26.21 -13.33
CA GLY A 163 13.82 -25.51 -14.53
C GLY A 163 14.74 -24.35 -14.92
N PRO A 164 14.45 -23.68 -16.05
CA PRO A 164 15.24 -22.55 -16.50
C PRO A 164 15.10 -21.33 -15.57
N VAL A 165 13.95 -21.16 -14.93
CA VAL A 165 13.64 -20.06 -14.01
C VAL A 165 12.68 -20.56 -12.93
N CYS A 166 12.94 -20.20 -11.67
CA CYS A 166 12.02 -20.39 -10.53
C CYS A 166 11.82 -19.09 -9.71
N THR A 167 12.49 -18.02 -10.10
CA THR A 167 12.55 -16.78 -9.30
C THR A 167 11.27 -15.96 -9.39
N HIS A 168 10.44 -16.15 -10.42
CA HIS A 168 9.15 -15.48 -10.49
C HIS A 168 8.18 -16.10 -9.48
N TYR A 169 8.16 -17.44 -9.40
CA TYR A 169 7.41 -18.16 -8.36
C TYR A 169 7.83 -17.71 -6.97
N THR A 170 9.13 -17.76 -6.64
CA THR A 170 9.59 -17.42 -5.28
C THR A 170 9.27 -15.97 -4.91
N GLN A 171 9.28 -15.03 -5.86
CA GLN A 171 8.86 -13.65 -5.61
C GLN A 171 7.34 -13.55 -5.37
N LEU A 172 6.53 -14.25 -6.16
CA LEU A 172 5.07 -14.27 -6.02
C LEU A 172 4.66 -14.81 -4.63
N VAL A 173 5.32 -15.87 -4.16
CA VAL A 173 5.05 -16.51 -2.86
C VAL A 173 5.95 -16.00 -1.73
N TRP A 174 6.62 -14.86 -1.90
CA TRP A 174 7.49 -14.32 -0.85
C TRP A 174 6.65 -13.80 0.32
N ALA A 175 6.79 -14.40 1.51
CA ALA A 175 5.91 -14.15 2.65
C ALA A 175 5.78 -12.68 3.01
N THR A 176 6.90 -11.95 3.05
CA THR A 176 6.92 -10.55 3.48
C THR A 176 6.48 -9.56 2.42
N SER A 177 6.48 -9.95 1.13
CA SER A 177 6.03 -9.09 0.04
C SER A 177 4.51 -8.90 0.16
N SER A 178 4.08 -7.77 0.70
CA SER A 178 2.68 -7.46 1.03
C SER A 178 2.06 -6.38 0.14
N ARG A 179 2.82 -5.85 -0.83
CA ARG A 179 2.36 -4.85 -1.79
C ARG A 179 2.77 -5.22 -3.20
N ILE A 180 1.85 -5.03 -4.14
CA ILE A 180 2.07 -5.25 -5.58
C ILE A 180 1.47 -4.08 -6.37
N GLY A 181 2.14 -3.70 -7.46
CA GLY A 181 1.56 -2.84 -8.48
C GLY A 181 2.09 -3.24 -9.84
N CYS A 182 1.21 -3.32 -10.84
CA CYS A 182 1.57 -3.78 -12.17
C CYS A 182 1.07 -2.84 -13.27
N ALA A 183 1.71 -2.90 -14.42
CA ALA A 183 1.32 -2.15 -15.60
C ALA A 183 1.43 -3.02 -16.87
N ILE A 184 0.56 -2.74 -17.84
CA ILE A 184 0.55 -3.39 -19.14
C ILE A 184 0.85 -2.37 -20.21
N ASN A 185 1.79 -2.68 -21.10
CA ASN A 185 2.05 -1.88 -22.27
C ASN A 185 2.04 -2.74 -23.55
N LEU A 186 1.57 -2.15 -24.66
CA LEU A 186 1.63 -2.79 -25.97
C LEU A 186 2.87 -2.29 -26.71
N CYS A 187 3.81 -3.20 -26.94
CA CYS A 187 5.08 -2.93 -27.60
C CYS A 187 5.02 -3.38 -29.05
N TYR A 188 5.09 -2.44 -29.99
CA TYR A 188 5.00 -2.75 -31.41
C TYR A 188 6.14 -3.63 -31.91
N ASN A 189 7.37 -3.38 -31.44
CA ASN A 189 8.54 -4.19 -31.71
C ASN A 189 9.31 -4.35 -30.39
N MET A 190 9.38 -5.57 -29.88
CA MET A 190 10.07 -5.88 -28.63
C MET A 190 11.02 -7.04 -28.86
N ASN A 191 12.30 -6.85 -28.54
CA ASN A 191 13.29 -7.91 -28.65
C ASN A 191 13.24 -8.80 -27.40
N VAL A 192 12.73 -10.01 -27.55
CA VAL A 192 12.66 -11.03 -26.50
C VAL A 192 13.63 -12.14 -26.87
N TRP A 193 14.75 -12.23 -26.14
CA TRP A 193 15.79 -13.25 -26.33
C TRP A 193 16.31 -13.37 -27.78
N GLY A 194 16.51 -12.24 -28.44
CA GLY A 194 17.06 -12.19 -29.81
C GLY A 194 15.99 -12.32 -30.91
N GLN A 195 14.71 -12.42 -30.56
CA GLN A 195 13.60 -12.46 -31.50
C GLN A 195 12.75 -11.20 -31.36
N ILE A 196 12.41 -10.56 -32.48
CA ILE A 196 11.51 -9.40 -32.49
C ILE A 196 10.08 -9.92 -32.48
N TRP A 197 9.37 -9.63 -31.39
CA TRP A 197 7.95 -9.90 -31.25
C TRP A 197 7.17 -8.65 -31.68
N ALA A 198 6.35 -8.80 -32.72
CA ALA A 198 5.48 -7.75 -33.18
C ALA A 198 4.22 -7.67 -32.31
N LYS A 199 3.83 -6.46 -31.89
CA LYS A 199 2.66 -6.21 -31.02
C LYS A 199 2.69 -7.09 -29.76
N ALA A 200 3.82 -7.11 -29.07
CA ALA A 200 3.99 -7.82 -27.82
C ALA A 200 3.25 -7.09 -26.68
N VAL A 201 2.46 -7.82 -25.90
CA VAL A 201 1.88 -7.32 -24.65
C VAL A 201 2.87 -7.58 -23.53
N TYR A 202 3.36 -6.50 -22.92
CA TYR A 202 4.36 -6.52 -21.87
C TYR A 202 3.72 -6.18 -20.52
N LEU A 203 3.77 -7.11 -19.56
CA LEU A 203 3.35 -6.96 -18.18
C LEU A 203 4.58 -6.81 -17.28
N VAL A 204 4.60 -5.74 -16.49
CA VAL A 204 5.58 -5.50 -15.44
C VAL A 204 4.84 -5.49 -14.11
N CYS A 205 5.27 -6.29 -13.14
CA CYS A 205 4.74 -6.27 -11.77
C CYS A 205 5.87 -6.00 -10.77
N ASN A 206 5.72 -4.95 -9.98
CA ASN A 206 6.65 -4.57 -8.93
C ASN A 206 6.11 -5.00 -7.55
N TYR A 207 7.02 -5.47 -6.68
CA TYR A 207 6.69 -6.03 -5.36
C TYR A 207 7.43 -5.27 -4.25
N SER A 208 6.74 -5.02 -3.15
CA SER A 208 7.35 -4.42 -1.95
C SER A 208 6.86 -5.07 -0.66
N PRO A 209 7.75 -5.32 0.32
CA PRO A 209 9.21 -5.33 0.20
C PRO A 209 9.70 -6.36 -0.84
N LYS A 210 10.91 -6.15 -1.35
CA LYS A 210 11.59 -7.07 -2.27
C LYS A 210 11.71 -8.49 -1.69
N GLY A 211 11.44 -9.50 -2.51
CA GLY A 211 11.69 -10.90 -2.21
C GLY A 211 13.02 -11.41 -2.80
N ASN A 212 13.14 -12.73 -2.93
CA ASN A 212 14.30 -13.41 -3.52
C ASN A 212 15.64 -13.02 -2.86
N TRP A 213 15.64 -12.86 -1.54
CA TRP A 213 16.86 -12.62 -0.79
C TRP A 213 17.77 -13.85 -0.86
N TRP A 214 19.01 -13.65 -1.29
CA TRP A 214 19.98 -14.73 -1.44
C TRP A 214 20.21 -15.43 -0.09
N GLY A 215 20.10 -16.76 -0.10
CA GLY A 215 20.25 -17.58 1.10
C GLY A 215 19.03 -17.62 2.02
N HIS A 216 17.86 -17.16 1.58
CA HIS A 216 16.63 -17.21 2.36
C HIS A 216 15.52 -17.99 1.65
N ALA A 217 14.72 -18.74 2.42
CA ALA A 217 13.49 -19.36 1.94
C ALA A 217 12.39 -18.31 1.69
N PRO A 218 11.47 -18.54 0.73
CA PRO A 218 10.43 -17.57 0.39
C PRO A 218 9.42 -17.33 1.53
N TYR A 219 9.20 -18.33 2.38
CA TYR A 219 8.31 -18.26 3.52
C TYR A 219 8.75 -19.26 4.60
N LYS A 220 8.14 -19.17 5.79
CA LYS A 220 8.38 -20.13 6.88
C LYS A 220 7.40 -21.29 6.78
N HIS A 221 7.91 -22.50 6.63
CA HIS A 221 7.11 -23.71 6.72
C HIS A 221 6.41 -23.82 8.08
N GLY A 222 5.11 -24.15 8.09
CA GLY A 222 4.35 -24.45 9.28
C GLY A 222 2.85 -24.30 9.09
N THR A 223 2.08 -24.46 10.16
CA THR A 223 0.62 -24.26 10.15
C THR A 223 0.28 -22.85 9.66
N PRO A 224 -0.66 -22.69 8.70
CA PRO A 224 -1.07 -21.38 8.22
C PRO A 224 -1.37 -20.41 9.34
N CYS A 225 -0.88 -19.18 9.18
CA CYS A 225 -1.04 -18.08 10.12
C CYS A 225 -0.41 -18.25 11.53
N SER A 226 0.27 -19.36 11.83
CA SER A 226 0.85 -19.60 13.15
C SER A 226 2.05 -18.71 13.48
N ALA A 227 2.66 -18.08 12.48
CA ALA A 227 3.82 -17.21 12.60
C ALA A 227 3.60 -15.85 11.93
N CYS A 228 2.35 -15.39 11.86
CA CYS A 228 2.02 -14.07 11.34
C CYS A 228 2.72 -12.97 12.13
N PRO A 229 3.21 -11.91 11.47
CA PRO A 229 3.76 -10.75 12.17
C PRO A 229 2.73 -10.18 13.15
N PRO A 230 3.13 -9.74 14.36
CA PRO A 230 2.20 -9.19 15.35
C PRO A 230 1.34 -8.02 14.83
N SER A 231 1.82 -7.31 13.81
CA SER A 231 1.07 -6.25 13.14
C SER A 231 -0.28 -6.71 12.59
N TYR A 232 -0.46 -8.00 12.30
CA TYR A 232 -1.71 -8.57 11.78
C TYR A 232 -2.74 -8.90 12.88
N GLY A 233 -2.40 -8.74 14.16
CA GLY A 233 -3.33 -8.92 15.28
C GLY A 233 -3.88 -10.34 15.42
N GLY A 234 -3.17 -11.34 14.89
CA GLY A 234 -3.63 -12.74 14.86
C GLY A 234 -4.69 -13.05 13.79
N GLY A 235 -5.05 -12.09 12.93
CA GLY A 235 -6.01 -12.33 11.87
C GLY A 235 -5.47 -13.24 10.77
N CYS A 236 -6.31 -14.18 10.36
CA CYS A 236 -6.04 -15.16 9.33
C CYS A 236 -7.23 -15.21 8.37
N LYS A 237 -6.97 -15.09 7.07
CA LYS A 237 -7.98 -15.23 6.03
C LYS A 237 -7.38 -16.01 4.88
N ASP A 238 -8.03 -17.09 4.47
CA ASP A 238 -7.60 -17.92 3.33
C ASP A 238 -6.11 -18.34 3.43
N ASN A 239 -5.67 -18.76 4.62
CA ASN A 239 -4.29 -19.12 4.97
C ASN A 239 -3.26 -17.97 4.92
N LEU A 240 -3.71 -16.72 4.81
CA LEU A 240 -2.87 -15.52 4.78
C LEU A 240 -3.01 -14.72 6.08
N CYS A 241 -1.90 -14.16 6.54
CA CYS A 241 -1.88 -13.14 7.57
C CYS A 241 -2.65 -11.93 7.09
N TYR A 242 -3.82 -11.74 7.67
CA TYR A 242 -4.79 -10.75 7.23
C TYR A 242 -5.17 -9.88 8.40
N LYS A 243 -5.06 -8.56 8.23
CA LYS A 243 -5.65 -7.64 9.19
C LYS A 243 -7.13 -7.65 8.91
N GLY A 244 -7.88 -8.43 9.70
CA GLY A 244 -9.32 -8.41 9.68
C GLY A 244 -9.82 -6.97 9.72
N THR A 245 -10.46 -6.53 8.65
CA THR A 245 -11.62 -5.66 8.84
C THR A 245 -12.64 -6.61 9.48
N VAL A 246 -13.18 -6.29 10.65
CA VAL A 246 -14.29 -7.08 11.19
C VAL A 246 -15.47 -6.88 10.24
N CYS A 247 -15.55 -7.74 9.23
CA CYS A 247 -16.77 -7.94 8.47
C CYS A 247 -17.68 -8.72 9.41
N VAL A 248 -18.56 -8.02 10.13
CA VAL A 248 -19.82 -8.66 10.49
C VAL A 248 -20.52 -8.90 9.16
N CYS A 249 -20.45 -10.13 8.67
CA CYS A 249 -21.37 -10.59 7.65
C CYS A 249 -22.77 -10.22 8.16
N LYS A 250 -23.46 -9.32 7.45
CA LYS A 250 -24.90 -9.48 7.40
C LYS A 250 -25.07 -10.88 6.82
N THR A 251 -25.58 -11.80 7.64
CA THR A 251 -26.14 -13.04 7.12
C THR A 251 -27.14 -12.60 6.06
N ASP A 252 -26.83 -12.91 4.80
CA ASP A 252 -27.82 -12.92 3.75
C ASP A 252 -28.94 -13.82 4.28
N THR A 253 -30.08 -13.22 4.61
CA THR A 253 -31.30 -13.97 4.82
C THR A 253 -31.56 -14.72 3.53
N GLU A 254 -31.41 -16.04 3.63
CA GLU A 254 -31.75 -17.02 2.63
C GLU A 254 -33.07 -16.64 1.95
N GLU A 255 -33.03 -16.60 0.62
CA GLU A 255 -34.21 -16.69 -0.22
C GLU A 255 -34.98 -17.96 0.18
N ASN A 256 -36.08 -17.77 0.89
CA ASN A 256 -37.13 -18.78 0.97
C ASN A 256 -38.32 -18.26 0.16
N ASN A 257 -38.42 -18.75 -1.08
CA ASN A 257 -39.70 -18.98 -1.71
C ASN A 257 -40.54 -19.83 -0.74
N PHE A 258 -41.74 -19.39 -0.35
CA PHE A 258 -42.97 -20.22 -0.38
C PHE A 258 -44.22 -19.42 0.04
N ILE A 259 -45.21 -19.58 -0.83
CA ILE A 259 -46.64 -19.25 -0.88
C ILE A 259 -47.36 -19.00 0.46
N GLU A 260 -48.17 -17.93 0.47
CA GLU A 260 -49.14 -17.51 1.49
C GLU A 260 -50.25 -18.56 1.73
N PRO A 261 -50.64 -18.79 3.00
CA PRO A 261 -52.08 -18.89 3.27
C PRO A 261 -52.54 -18.16 4.55
N GLU A 262 -53.81 -17.76 4.50
CA GLU A 262 -54.62 -17.02 5.50
C GLU A 262 -54.61 -17.54 6.95
N ALA A 263 -54.89 -16.60 7.86
CA ALA A 263 -55.28 -16.76 9.27
C ALA A 263 -56.59 -17.60 9.45
N PRO A 264 -57.07 -18.05 10.65
CA PRO A 264 -56.92 -17.40 11.97
C PRO A 264 -56.95 -18.29 13.26
N ARG A 265 -56.80 -17.61 14.42
CA ARG A 265 -57.39 -17.84 15.77
C ARG A 265 -56.43 -18.14 16.96
N THR A 266 -56.76 -17.42 18.03
CA THR A 266 -56.26 -17.26 19.41
C THR A 266 -56.47 -18.48 20.33
N PRO A 267 -56.26 -18.42 21.67
CA PRO A 267 -55.12 -17.93 22.49
C PRO A 267 -54.73 -18.91 23.62
N GLN A 268 -53.51 -18.85 24.19
CA GLN A 268 -53.28 -19.24 25.60
C GLN A 268 -51.95 -18.72 26.20
N LYS A 269 -52.04 -18.23 27.44
CA LYS A 269 -51.02 -17.65 28.35
C LYS A 269 -50.61 -18.72 29.41
N PRO A 270 -49.76 -18.46 30.43
CA PRO A 270 -48.48 -17.72 30.54
C PRO A 270 -47.37 -18.51 31.30
N ARG A 271 -46.10 -18.09 31.24
CA ARG A 271 -45.13 -18.29 32.34
C ARG A 271 -44.09 -17.15 32.40
N PRO A 272 -43.51 -16.88 33.58
CA PRO A 272 -43.06 -15.53 33.98
C PRO A 272 -41.57 -15.26 33.74
N GLU A 273 -41.27 -14.01 33.40
CA GLU A 273 -39.94 -13.39 33.50
C GLU A 273 -39.59 -12.99 34.94
N PRO A 274 -38.29 -12.94 35.26
CA PRO A 274 -37.73 -11.96 36.19
C PRO A 274 -36.60 -11.12 35.50
N PRO A 275 -36.10 -10.03 36.10
CA PRO A 275 -36.58 -8.66 35.90
C PRO A 275 -35.62 -7.77 35.09
N ASN A 276 -36.20 -6.77 34.44
CA ASN A 276 -35.55 -5.66 33.74
C ASN A 276 -34.73 -4.75 34.66
N LEU A 277 -33.52 -4.35 34.23
CA LEU A 277 -32.99 -2.99 34.36
C LEU A 277 -32.12 -2.63 33.13
N PRO A 278 -32.03 -1.35 32.76
CA PRO A 278 -32.21 -0.91 31.37
C PRO A 278 -30.91 -0.88 30.54
N ALA A 279 -31.04 -1.25 29.27
CA ALA A 279 -30.05 -0.96 28.24
C ALA A 279 -30.01 0.56 27.95
N PRO A 280 -28.84 1.20 27.90
CA PRO A 280 -28.73 2.56 27.39
C PRO A 280 -28.97 2.55 25.88
N VAL A 281 -29.82 3.50 25.46
CA VAL A 281 -30.17 3.85 24.08
C VAL A 281 -28.91 3.97 23.20
N PRO A 282 -28.91 3.44 21.97
CA PRO A 282 -27.80 3.64 21.04
C PRO A 282 -27.86 5.08 20.50
N THR A 283 -27.11 5.99 21.12
CA THR A 283 -26.72 7.24 20.46
C THR A 283 -25.68 6.93 19.40
N ASN A 284 -26.12 7.03 18.16
CA ASN A 284 -25.38 7.37 16.94
C ASN A 284 -23.92 7.79 17.22
N ILE A 285 -22.94 6.93 16.89
CA ILE A 285 -21.54 7.36 16.78
C ILE A 285 -21.08 7.01 15.37
N GLU A 286 -20.79 8.09 14.66
CA GLU A 286 -20.41 8.19 13.27
C GLU A 286 -19.22 7.30 12.89
N ARG A 287 -19.26 6.82 11.65
CA ARG A 287 -18.16 6.19 10.92
C ARG A 287 -16.88 7.02 11.07
N THR A 288 -15.97 6.59 11.93
CA THR A 288 -14.64 7.21 12.01
C THR A 288 -13.82 6.78 10.80
N PHE A 289 -13.72 7.71 9.86
CA PHE A 289 -12.70 7.77 8.82
C PHE A 289 -11.32 7.65 9.49
N CYS A 290 -10.42 6.82 8.96
CA CYS A 290 -9.01 6.83 9.38
C CYS A 290 -8.40 8.18 8.99
N LEU A 291 -8.55 9.16 9.89
CA LEU A 291 -7.73 10.36 9.91
C LEU A 291 -6.27 9.89 10.04
N LEU A 292 -5.38 10.48 9.23
CA LEU A 292 -3.96 10.48 9.51
C LEU A 292 -3.79 11.06 10.91
N VAL A 293 -3.65 10.22 11.93
CA VAL A 293 -3.39 10.69 13.28
C VAL A 293 -1.90 10.98 13.35
N SER A 294 -1.53 12.26 13.45
CA SER A 294 -0.15 12.71 13.72
C SER A 294 0.36 12.29 15.10
N ALA A 295 -0.51 11.67 15.88
CA ALA A 295 -0.39 11.39 17.29
C ALA A 295 -0.62 9.89 17.53
N GLN A 296 0.40 9.18 17.96
CA GLN A 296 0.28 7.76 18.30
C GLN A 296 0.24 7.59 19.81
N LEU A 297 -0.80 6.89 20.28
CA LEU A 297 -0.86 6.32 21.63
C LEU A 297 0.25 5.28 21.73
N VAL A 298 1.23 5.52 22.59
CA VAL A 298 2.39 4.63 22.78
C VAL A 298 2.41 4.04 24.18
N THR A 299 3.08 2.90 24.34
CA THR A 299 3.38 2.35 25.66
C THR A 299 4.71 2.88 26.18
N CYS A 300 4.94 2.81 27.49
CA CYS A 300 6.20 3.26 28.10
C CYS A 300 7.46 2.57 27.52
N ASP A 301 7.32 1.37 26.95
CA ASP A 301 8.44 0.62 26.37
C ASP A 301 8.58 0.82 24.85
N THR A 302 7.72 1.62 24.23
CA THR A 302 7.72 1.84 22.78
C THR A 302 9.02 2.52 22.33
N LYS A 303 9.70 1.93 21.35
CA LYS A 303 10.94 2.46 20.77
C LYS A 303 10.66 3.20 19.47
N LEU A 304 11.49 4.17 19.13
CA LEU A 304 11.33 4.95 17.90
C LEU A 304 11.57 4.15 16.62
N ARG A 305 12.31 3.04 16.69
CA ARG A 305 12.46 2.11 15.56
C ARG A 305 11.21 1.24 15.33
N ASP A 306 10.42 1.02 16.38
CA ASP A 306 9.31 0.07 16.36
C ASP A 306 8.04 0.67 15.74
N GLN A 307 8.01 2.01 15.58
CA GLN A 307 6.91 2.72 14.94
C GLN A 307 7.39 3.70 13.87
N CYS A 308 6.59 3.79 12.80
CA CYS A 308 6.71 4.68 11.63
C CYS A 308 7.58 4.16 10.48
N LYS A 309 6.91 3.38 9.62
CA LYS A 309 7.37 2.86 8.32
C LYS A 309 7.06 3.87 7.20
N GLY A 310 7.66 5.05 7.23
CA GLY A 310 7.64 6.00 6.09
C GLY A 310 6.66 7.18 6.18
N THR A 311 5.98 7.40 7.31
CA THR A 311 5.19 8.62 7.60
C THR A 311 5.94 9.47 8.64
N PRO A 312 5.91 10.82 8.59
CA PRO A 312 6.48 11.65 9.64
C PRO A 312 5.62 11.59 10.92
N CYS A 313 5.65 10.47 11.66
CA CYS A 313 5.06 10.46 13.00
C CYS A 313 6.04 11.12 13.95
N ASN A 314 5.77 12.38 14.24
CA ASN A 314 6.66 13.20 15.05
C ASN A 314 6.02 13.59 16.38
N ARG A 315 4.76 13.23 16.66
CA ARG A 315 4.08 13.53 17.94
C ARG A 315 3.58 12.25 18.60
N TYR A 316 3.86 12.13 19.89
CA TYR A 316 3.61 10.93 20.68
C TYR A 316 2.91 11.31 21.99
N GLU A 317 1.94 10.51 22.40
CA GLU A 317 1.30 10.62 23.71
C GLU A 317 1.77 9.48 24.60
N CYS A 318 2.45 9.85 25.69
CA CYS A 318 2.95 8.91 26.67
C CYS A 318 1.97 8.75 27.83
N PRO A 319 1.66 7.52 28.26
CA PRO A 319 0.84 7.27 29.43
C PRO A 319 1.60 7.66 30.71
N ALA A 320 0.87 7.80 31.80
CA ALA A 320 1.46 7.96 33.13
C ALA A 320 2.20 6.69 33.59
N GLY A 321 3.13 6.84 34.53
CA GLY A 321 3.82 5.72 35.17
C GLY A 321 5.01 5.15 34.40
N CYS A 322 5.59 5.90 33.45
CA CYS A 322 6.70 5.41 32.64
C CYS A 322 8.08 5.47 33.32
N LEU A 323 8.20 6.01 34.54
CA LEU A 323 9.47 6.10 35.26
C LEU A 323 10.06 4.71 35.56
N ASP A 324 9.22 3.79 36.04
CA ASP A 324 9.57 2.43 36.45
C ASP A 324 9.55 1.41 35.29
N ALA A 325 9.26 1.87 34.07
CA ALA A 325 9.19 1.01 32.90
C ALA A 325 10.56 0.40 32.54
N THR A 326 10.55 -0.75 31.86
CA THR A 326 11.77 -1.54 31.58
C THR A 326 12.56 -1.04 30.36
N GLY A 327 11.94 -0.18 29.53
CA GLY A 327 12.49 0.28 28.26
C GLY A 327 13.85 0.96 28.40
N LYS A 328 14.85 0.57 27.62
CA LYS A 328 16.20 1.13 27.73
C LYS A 328 16.24 2.56 27.17
N VAL A 329 17.04 3.43 27.78
CA VAL A 329 17.38 4.75 27.23
C VAL A 329 18.88 4.79 26.97
N VAL A 330 19.28 5.09 25.74
CA VAL A 330 20.70 5.15 25.34
C VAL A 330 20.99 6.55 24.82
N GLY A 331 21.92 7.24 25.49
CA GLY A 331 22.32 8.60 25.16
C GLY A 331 21.66 9.69 26.00
N THR A 332 22.17 10.91 25.82
CA THR A 332 21.79 12.14 26.53
C THR A 332 21.76 13.27 25.52
N VAL A 333 20.70 14.11 25.54
CA VAL A 333 20.36 15.10 24.50
C VAL A 333 19.99 14.45 23.17
N TYR A 334 20.87 13.61 22.63
CA TYR A 334 20.61 12.74 21.50
C TYR A 334 20.42 11.31 22.01
N TYR A 335 19.29 10.71 21.65
CA TYR A 335 18.93 9.36 22.06
C TYR A 335 19.02 8.41 20.87
N GLU A 336 19.50 7.19 21.08
CA GLU A 336 19.56 6.17 20.03
C GLU A 336 18.14 5.73 19.64
N MET A 337 17.88 5.46 18.36
CA MET A 337 16.58 4.99 17.83
C MET A 337 15.96 3.76 18.54
N GLN A 338 16.75 2.94 19.24
CA GLN A 338 16.28 1.79 20.01
C GLN A 338 15.87 2.16 21.46
N SER A 339 16.01 3.42 21.85
CA SER A 339 15.60 3.92 23.15
C SER A 339 14.08 4.01 23.25
N SER A 340 13.53 3.78 24.44
CA SER A 340 12.14 4.09 24.74
C SER A 340 11.87 5.59 24.56
N ILE A 341 10.82 5.91 23.80
CA ILE A 341 10.41 7.28 23.49
C ILE A 341 9.97 7.99 24.77
N CYS A 342 9.05 7.41 25.53
CA CYS A 342 8.52 8.01 26.76
C CYS A 342 9.58 8.16 27.86
N ARG A 343 10.46 7.16 28.03
CA ARG A 343 11.54 7.27 29.01
C ARG A 343 12.62 8.26 28.57
N ALA A 344 12.88 8.41 27.27
CA ALA A 344 13.74 9.48 26.76
C ALA A 344 13.10 10.87 27.01
N GLY A 345 11.77 10.99 26.90
CA GLY A 345 10.99 12.17 27.27
C GLY A 345 11.16 12.56 28.75
N LEU A 346 11.01 11.59 29.65
CA LEU A 346 11.25 11.73 31.09
C LEU A 346 12.71 12.13 31.37
N HIS A 347 13.68 11.39 30.82
CA HIS A 347 15.11 11.68 30.95
C HIS A 347 15.46 13.09 30.48
N ALA A 348 14.82 13.59 29.41
CA ALA A 348 15.01 14.94 28.91
C ALA A 348 14.27 16.02 29.72
N GLY A 349 13.29 15.65 30.55
CA GLY A 349 12.43 16.59 31.29
C GLY A 349 11.37 17.25 30.41
N VAL A 350 11.03 16.60 29.30
CA VAL A 350 10.02 17.07 28.34
C VAL A 350 8.62 16.74 28.83
N ILE A 351 8.46 15.58 29.46
CA ILE A 351 7.25 15.11 30.13
C ILE A 351 7.60 14.67 31.55
N ASP A 352 6.60 14.65 32.43
CA ASP A 352 6.70 14.15 33.80
C ASP A 352 6.08 12.75 33.91
N ASN A 353 6.11 12.13 35.09
CA ASN A 353 5.58 10.76 35.27
C ASN A 353 4.06 10.67 35.11
N ASP A 354 3.36 11.81 35.05
CA ASP A 354 1.93 11.89 34.70
C ASP A 354 1.69 11.67 33.19
N GLY A 355 2.76 11.58 32.40
CA GLY A 355 2.71 11.37 30.96
C GLY A 355 2.46 12.67 30.19
N GLY A 356 1.89 12.53 28.99
CA GLY A 356 1.50 13.65 28.14
C GLY A 356 2.16 13.66 26.77
N TRP A 357 1.96 14.79 26.09
CA TRP A 357 2.31 14.97 24.68
C TRP A 357 3.74 15.46 24.50
N MET A 358 4.47 14.86 23.57
CA MET A 358 5.80 15.30 23.18
C MET A 358 6.09 15.09 21.70
N ASP A 359 6.98 15.93 21.18
CA ASP A 359 7.45 15.86 19.81
C ASP A 359 8.83 15.16 19.74
N VAL A 360 9.04 14.38 18.68
CA VAL A 360 10.26 13.62 18.42
C VAL A 360 10.81 14.01 17.05
N THR A 361 12.08 14.42 17.02
CA THR A 361 12.79 14.80 15.79
C THR A 361 13.96 13.87 15.54
N ARG A 362 14.05 13.26 14.35
CA ARG A 362 15.20 12.43 13.95
C ARG A 362 16.40 13.32 13.60
N GLN A 363 17.58 13.01 14.14
CA GLN A 363 18.79 13.86 14.06
C GLN A 363 19.96 13.20 13.29
N GLY A 364 19.66 12.20 12.45
CA GLY A 364 20.65 11.46 11.68
C GLY A 364 21.57 10.59 12.56
N ARG A 365 22.72 10.20 12.02
CA ARG A 365 23.68 9.30 12.69
C ARG A 365 24.59 10.08 13.64
N LYS A 366 24.78 9.57 14.87
CA LYS A 366 25.76 10.05 15.84
C LYS A 366 26.81 8.97 16.06
N GLU A 367 28.05 9.38 16.28
CA GLU A 367 29.20 8.46 16.43
C GLU A 367 29.23 7.78 17.79
N PHE A 368 28.82 8.48 18.83
CA PHE A 368 28.75 7.98 20.20
C PHE A 368 27.61 8.65 20.97
N PHE A 369 27.21 7.99 22.07
CA PHE A 369 26.14 8.38 22.96
C PHE A 369 26.67 8.43 24.39
N ILE A 370 26.49 9.58 25.04
CA ILE A 370 26.97 9.83 26.40
C ILE A 370 25.91 9.32 27.39
N LYS A 371 26.35 8.55 28.40
CA LYS A 371 25.49 8.16 29.53
C LYS A 371 25.32 9.31 30.52
N SER A 372 24.13 9.45 31.07
CA SER A 372 23.86 10.29 32.23
C SER A 372 22.66 9.76 33.02
N ASN A 373 22.43 10.31 34.21
CA ASN A 373 21.19 10.07 34.95
C ASN A 373 20.50 11.42 35.13
N LYS A 374 19.31 11.57 34.57
CA LYS A 374 18.54 12.82 34.58
C LYS A 374 17.08 12.53 34.89
N ASN A 375 16.47 13.37 35.73
CA ASN A 375 15.05 13.30 36.10
C ASN A 375 14.61 11.89 36.56
N GLY A 376 15.46 11.22 37.34
CA GLY A 376 15.19 9.87 37.86
C GLY A 376 15.31 8.74 36.83
N VAL A 377 15.70 9.02 35.58
CA VAL A 377 15.90 8.01 34.54
C VAL A 377 17.41 7.87 34.24
N PRO A 378 18.01 6.67 34.40
CA PRO A 378 19.37 6.42 33.96
C PRO A 378 19.42 6.11 32.45
N SER A 379 20.39 6.70 31.74
CA SER A 379 20.71 6.35 30.35
C SER A 379 22.01 5.58 30.23
N LEU A 380 22.11 4.77 29.18
CA LEU A 380 23.28 3.98 28.82
C LEU A 380 24.16 4.74 27.81
N GLY A 381 25.45 4.47 27.86
CA GLY A 381 26.43 5.02 26.94
C GLY A 381 26.73 4.01 25.84
N LYS A 382 27.02 4.50 24.63
CA LYS A 382 27.34 3.67 23.49
C LYS A 382 28.43 4.32 22.65
N TYR A 383 29.56 3.64 22.48
CA TYR A 383 30.72 4.13 21.71
C TYR A 383 30.70 3.61 20.25
N GLN A 384 29.50 3.35 19.73
CA GLN A 384 29.29 2.87 18.37
C GLN A 384 28.31 3.78 17.66
N SER A 385 28.56 4.00 16.38
CA SER A 385 27.74 4.91 15.60
C SER A 385 26.35 4.34 15.34
N ALA A 386 25.32 5.11 15.67
CA ALA A 386 23.92 4.73 15.48
C ALA A 386 23.05 5.94 15.12
N ASN A 387 21.88 5.67 14.56
CA ASN A 387 20.89 6.72 14.28
C ASN A 387 20.33 7.28 15.59
N SER A 388 20.01 8.58 15.57
CA SER A 388 19.63 9.34 16.76
C SER A 388 18.36 10.14 16.57
N PHE A 389 17.76 10.51 17.69
CA PHE A 389 16.62 11.43 17.77
C PHE A 389 16.73 12.35 18.99
N THR A 390 15.98 13.44 18.95
CA THR A 390 15.78 14.40 20.04
C THR A 390 14.29 14.47 20.39
N VAL A 391 13.99 14.81 21.64
CA VAL A 391 12.62 15.01 22.13
C VAL A 391 12.42 16.48 22.54
N SER A 392 11.21 17.01 22.34
CA SER A 392 10.85 18.39 22.68
C SER A 392 9.40 18.49 23.16
N ARG A 393 9.12 19.47 24.02
CA ARG A 393 7.77 19.72 24.54
C ARG A 393 6.88 20.23 23.41
N VAL A 394 5.64 19.74 23.33
CA VAL A 394 4.65 20.27 22.37
C VAL A 394 4.31 21.70 22.77
N THR A 395 4.59 22.64 21.87
CA THR A 395 4.18 24.04 22.06
C THR A 395 2.74 24.20 21.57
N VAL A 396 1.91 24.79 22.43
CA VAL A 396 0.52 25.12 22.09
C VAL A 396 0.45 26.60 21.69
N LYS A 397 -0.15 26.90 20.55
CA LYS A 397 -0.35 28.26 20.04
C LYS A 397 -1.83 28.54 19.83
N ALA A 398 -2.37 29.55 20.50
CA ALA A 398 -3.71 30.06 20.21
C ALA A 398 -3.70 30.81 18.88
N ILE A 399 -4.72 30.57 18.05
CA ILE A 399 -4.83 31.15 16.70
C ILE A 399 -6.18 31.84 16.52
N THR A 400 -6.30 32.67 15.49
CA THR A 400 -7.57 33.30 15.11
C THR A 400 -8.28 32.47 14.04
N CYS A 401 -9.58 32.69 13.85
CA CYS A 401 -10.38 31.97 12.86
C CYS A 401 -9.93 32.22 11.41
N GLU A 402 -9.23 33.32 11.14
CA GLU A 402 -8.61 33.67 9.86
C GLU A 402 -7.23 33.02 9.62
N THR A 403 -6.64 32.41 10.66
CA THR A 403 -5.27 31.90 10.55
C THR A 403 -5.18 30.70 9.61
N THR A 404 -4.23 30.73 8.67
CA THR A 404 -4.01 29.68 7.67
C THR A 404 -2.72 28.91 7.89
N VAL A 405 -2.62 27.70 7.31
CA VAL A 405 -1.41 26.86 7.42
C VAL A 405 -0.20 27.51 6.78
N ALA A 406 -0.41 28.24 5.67
CA ALA A 406 0.65 28.98 4.99
C ALA A 406 1.35 30.01 5.91
N GLN A 407 0.66 30.55 6.92
CA GLN A 407 1.19 31.55 7.86
C GLN A 407 1.87 30.94 9.10
N LEU A 408 1.48 29.73 9.52
CA LEU A 408 1.94 29.12 10.77
C LEU A 408 3.01 28.05 10.58
N CYS A 409 2.95 27.31 9.48
CA CYS A 409 3.83 26.18 9.23
C CYS A 409 4.75 26.53 8.05
N PRO A 410 6.01 26.94 8.29
CA PRO A 410 6.95 27.19 7.22
C PRO A 410 7.29 25.86 6.53
N TYR A 411 6.98 25.77 5.24
CA TYR A 411 7.32 24.63 4.37
C TYR A 411 8.82 24.59 4.02
N GLU A 412 9.70 25.05 4.92
CA GLU A 412 11.14 25.16 4.72
C GLU A 412 11.86 23.93 5.28
N LYS A 413 12.95 23.52 4.63
CA LYS A 413 13.82 22.44 5.10
C LYS A 413 14.85 22.99 6.09
N PRO A 414 15.14 22.32 7.22
CA PRO A 414 14.54 21.06 7.68
C PRO A 414 13.12 21.30 8.21
N ALA A 415 12.20 20.36 7.91
CA ALA A 415 10.79 20.48 8.28
C ALA A 415 10.64 20.73 9.79
N LYS A 416 10.16 21.93 10.17
CA LYS A 416 9.82 22.25 11.56
C LYS A 416 8.39 21.78 11.83
N HIS A 417 8.19 21.20 13.01
CA HIS A 417 6.88 20.74 13.48
C HIS A 417 5.91 21.90 13.59
N CYS A 418 4.67 21.73 13.09
CA CYS A 418 3.59 22.66 13.38
C CYS A 418 3.26 22.59 14.88
N PRO A 419 3.11 23.73 15.58
CA PRO A 419 2.66 23.72 16.98
C PRO A 419 1.23 23.16 17.06
N ARG A 420 0.86 22.61 18.22
CA ARG A 420 -0.54 22.26 18.51
C ARG A 420 -1.34 23.56 18.56
N LEU A 421 -2.46 23.64 17.87
CA LEU A 421 -3.20 24.89 17.74
C LEU A 421 -4.43 24.86 18.63
N TYR A 422 -4.79 26.00 19.20
CA TYR A 422 -6.06 26.18 19.89
C TYR A 422 -6.95 27.13 19.09
N CYS A 423 -8.10 26.62 18.66
CA CYS A 423 -9.10 27.36 17.91
C CYS A 423 -10.14 27.99 18.82
N PRO A 424 -10.48 29.27 18.62
CA PRO A 424 -11.54 29.95 19.34
C PRO A 424 -12.91 29.49 18.83
N ARG A 425 -13.96 29.84 19.59
CA ARG A 425 -15.35 29.57 19.22
C ARG A 425 -15.85 30.49 18.11
N SER A 426 -16.95 30.09 17.47
CA SER A 426 -17.72 30.81 16.45
C SER A 426 -16.99 31.09 15.12
N CYS A 427 -15.97 30.29 14.78
CA CYS A 427 -15.23 30.46 13.51
C CYS A 427 -16.04 30.17 12.24
N SER A 428 -17.21 29.53 12.34
CA SER A 428 -18.10 29.26 11.20
C SER A 428 -19.05 30.41 10.85
N GLU A 429 -19.25 31.34 11.78
CA GLU A 429 -20.11 32.52 11.64
C GLU A 429 -19.35 33.71 11.04
N GLU A 430 -18.03 33.59 10.93
CA GLU A 430 -17.14 34.60 10.40
C GLU A 430 -17.25 34.69 8.86
N ASN A 431 -16.94 35.86 8.30
CA ASN A 431 -17.16 36.14 6.88
C ASN A 431 -16.45 35.09 5.97
N PRO A 432 -17.18 34.38 5.09
CA PRO A 432 -16.60 33.35 4.21
C PRO A 432 -15.49 33.84 3.27
N HIS A 433 -15.43 35.15 3.00
CA HIS A 433 -14.37 35.78 2.22
C HIS A 433 -13.04 35.89 2.98
N ILE A 434 -13.07 35.87 4.31
CA ILE A 434 -11.89 35.98 5.19
C ILE A 434 -11.41 34.60 5.62
N SER A 435 -12.33 33.72 6.05
CA SER A 435 -12.03 32.39 6.56
C SER A 435 -12.42 31.29 5.55
N ARG A 436 -11.88 31.34 4.33
CA ARG A 436 -12.26 30.38 3.26
C ARG A 436 -11.86 28.94 3.61
N VAL A 437 -12.68 27.96 3.22
CA VAL A 437 -12.34 26.52 3.28
C VAL A 437 -12.33 25.97 1.87
N ILE A 438 -11.25 25.31 1.46
CA ILE A 438 -11.08 24.75 0.11
C ILE A 438 -10.67 23.29 0.24
N GLY A 439 -11.57 22.39 -0.14
CA GLY A 439 -11.35 20.94 -0.08
C GLY A 439 -12.21 20.26 0.97
N THR A 440 -12.17 18.93 0.97
CA THR A 440 -12.84 18.07 1.95
C THR A 440 -11.83 17.00 2.37
N ARG A 441 -11.64 16.81 3.68
CA ARG A 441 -10.60 15.94 4.29
C ARG A 441 -9.15 16.39 4.06
N ILE A 442 -8.80 16.77 2.84
CA ILE A 442 -7.54 17.43 2.47
C ILE A 442 -7.87 18.88 2.10
N TYR A 443 -7.31 19.83 2.84
CA TYR A 443 -7.58 21.26 2.71
C TYR A 443 -6.39 21.97 2.08
N SER A 444 -6.62 22.92 1.16
CA SER A 444 -5.53 23.78 0.67
C SER A 444 -4.92 24.58 1.82
N ASP A 445 -3.61 24.84 1.80
CA ASP A 445 -2.89 25.69 2.76
C ASP A 445 -3.44 27.12 2.92
N LYS A 446 -4.24 27.58 1.94
CA LYS A 446 -4.98 28.85 1.97
C LYS A 446 -6.32 28.77 2.74
N SER A 447 -6.68 27.59 3.24
CA SER A 447 -7.90 27.41 4.04
C SER A 447 -7.68 27.86 5.47
N SER A 448 -8.70 28.46 6.08
CA SER A 448 -8.76 28.68 7.53
C SER A 448 -8.65 27.34 8.24
N ILE A 449 -7.72 27.25 9.18
CA ILE A 449 -7.48 26.02 9.94
C ILE A 449 -8.69 25.69 10.82
N CYS A 450 -9.16 26.65 11.61
CA CYS A 450 -10.25 26.44 12.56
C CYS A 450 -11.57 26.12 11.86
N ARG A 451 -11.87 26.80 10.75
CA ARG A 451 -13.08 26.53 9.98
C ARG A 451 -12.98 25.20 9.23
N ALA A 452 -11.80 24.82 8.74
CA ALA A 452 -11.57 23.49 8.20
C ALA A 452 -11.75 22.39 9.26
N ALA A 453 -11.32 22.62 10.50
CA ALA A 453 -11.50 21.70 11.62
C ALA A 453 -12.97 21.54 12.03
N VAL A 454 -13.73 22.64 12.06
CA VAL A 454 -15.20 22.56 12.25
C VAL A 454 -15.85 21.84 11.07
N HIS A 455 -15.48 22.17 9.83
CA HIS A 455 -16.00 21.52 8.62
C HIS A 455 -15.66 20.01 8.56
N ALA A 456 -14.51 19.61 9.08
CA ALA A 456 -14.10 18.22 9.21
C ALA A 456 -14.81 17.47 10.36
N GLY A 457 -15.52 18.17 11.24
CA GLY A 457 -16.13 17.60 12.45
C GLY A 457 -15.14 17.31 13.58
N VAL A 458 -13.91 17.82 13.51
CA VAL A 458 -12.84 17.59 14.51
C VAL A 458 -13.07 18.41 15.78
N ILE A 459 -13.62 19.62 15.64
CA ILE A 459 -13.98 20.49 16.77
C ILE A 459 -15.39 21.05 16.59
N ARG A 460 -16.05 21.36 17.71
CA ARG A 460 -17.38 21.99 17.69
C ARG A 460 -17.23 23.51 17.64
N ASN A 461 -18.07 24.16 16.83
CA ASN A 461 -17.99 25.60 16.59
C ASN A 461 -18.27 26.44 17.85
N ASP A 462 -19.14 25.98 18.73
CA ASP A 462 -19.59 26.68 19.94
C ASP A 462 -18.53 26.73 21.06
N VAL A 463 -17.67 25.71 21.14
CA VAL A 463 -16.64 25.58 22.18
C VAL A 463 -15.24 25.94 21.67
N GLY A 464 -14.96 25.68 20.38
CA GLY A 464 -13.58 25.65 19.89
C GLY A 464 -12.84 24.39 20.37
N GLY A 465 -11.52 24.39 20.30
CA GLY A 465 -10.74 23.24 20.76
C GLY A 465 -9.31 23.18 20.27
N TYR A 466 -8.59 22.17 20.77
CA TYR A 466 -7.22 21.88 20.34
C TYR A 466 -7.23 21.03 19.08
N ILE A 467 -6.35 21.36 18.14
CA ILE A 467 -6.20 20.64 16.87
C ILE A 467 -4.73 20.47 16.52
N ASP A 468 -4.47 19.40 15.79
CA ASP A 468 -3.16 19.11 15.23
C ASP A 468 -3.24 19.20 13.71
N VAL A 469 -2.32 19.95 13.10
CA VAL A 469 -2.30 20.14 11.66
C VAL A 469 -1.19 19.30 11.06
N ILE A 470 -1.53 18.50 10.05
CA ILE A 470 -0.56 17.74 9.27
C ILE A 470 -0.41 18.41 7.93
N THR A 471 0.78 18.94 7.66
CA THR A 471 1.08 19.54 6.36
C THR A 471 1.57 18.45 5.41
N ALA A 472 1.00 18.45 4.20
CA ALA A 472 1.40 17.57 3.13
C ALA A 472 1.57 18.40 1.86
N ILE A 473 2.74 18.28 1.24
CA ILE A 473 2.97 18.83 -0.10
C ILE A 473 2.48 17.76 -1.07
N TYR A 474 1.30 17.95 -1.64
CA TYR A 474 0.86 17.12 -2.77
C TYR A 474 1.34 17.78 -4.05
N LEU A 475 2.03 17.01 -4.88
CA LEU A 475 2.29 17.39 -6.26
C LEU A 475 1.01 17.14 -7.06
N TYR A 476 0.12 18.13 -7.11
CA TYR A 476 -0.97 18.11 -8.08
C TYR A 476 -0.44 18.59 -9.44
N TYR A 477 -0.38 17.69 -10.41
CA TYR A 477 -0.15 18.05 -11.82
C TYR A 477 -1.46 18.54 -12.45
N THR A 478 -1.85 19.77 -12.14
CA THR A 478 -2.65 20.57 -13.09
C THR A 478 -1.72 21.43 -13.92
N LYS A 479 -2.12 21.74 -15.16
CA LYS A 479 -1.36 22.34 -16.29
C LYS A 479 -0.48 23.58 -16.02
N HIS A 480 -0.44 24.09 -14.79
CA HIS A 480 0.51 25.08 -14.30
C HIS A 480 1.24 24.53 -13.07
N ARG A 481 2.58 24.51 -13.09
CA ARG A 481 3.44 24.17 -11.95
C ARG A 481 3.00 24.94 -10.70
N LEU A 482 2.15 24.34 -9.88
CA LEU A 482 1.77 24.86 -8.57
C LEU A 482 2.01 23.73 -7.60
N ASN A 483 3.05 23.87 -6.77
CA ASN A 483 3.20 23.08 -5.57
C ASN A 483 1.98 23.38 -4.69
N VAL A 484 0.93 22.58 -4.79
CA VAL A 484 -0.28 22.78 -3.98
C VAL A 484 0.04 22.26 -2.59
N LYS A 485 0.35 23.19 -1.72
CA LYS A 485 0.49 22.97 -0.29
C LYS A 485 -0.89 22.68 0.28
N THR A 486 -1.02 21.58 1.01
CA THR A 486 -2.29 21.18 1.63
C THR A 486 -2.05 20.72 3.06
N PHE A 487 -3.13 20.57 3.80
CA PHE A 487 -3.09 20.05 5.15
C PHE A 487 -4.33 19.22 5.47
N THR A 488 -4.20 18.39 6.50
CA THR A 488 -5.32 17.73 7.18
C THR A 488 -5.35 18.19 8.63
N VAL A 489 -6.56 18.21 9.21
CA VAL A 489 -6.86 18.58 10.61
C VAL A 489 -7.39 17.40 11.38
#